data_AF-A0A963TAG2-F1
#
_entry.id   AF-A0A963TAG2-F1
#
_cell.length_a   1.000
_cell.length_b   1.000
_cell.length_c   1.000
_cell.angle_alpha   90.00
_cell.angle_beta   90.00
_cell.angle_gamma   90.00
#
_symmetry.space_group_name_H-M   'P 1'
#
loop_
_entity.id
_entity.type
_entity.pdbx_description
1 polymer ?
#
loop_
_entity_poly.entity_id
_entity_poly.type
_entity_poly.pdbx_seq_one_letter_code
_entity_poly.pdbx_strand_id
1 'polypeptide(L)' 'GMCSWPIGEPGTDDFHFCGGSAIAGKPYCAEHCAKAYVKASKERSADKQSAA' A
#
# COMPACT_ATOMS: atom_id res chain seq x y z
N GLY A 1 -13.80 -0.19 6.98
CA GLY A 1 -13.31 0.13 5.62
C GLY A 1 -12.59 -1.07 5.06
N MET A 2 -12.32 -1.11 3.76
CA MET A 2 -11.54 -2.19 3.12
C MET A 2 -10.08 -1.78 2.96
N CYS A 3 -9.16 -2.74 3.02
CA CYS A 3 -7.73 -2.50 2.91
C CYS A 3 -7.32 -2.27 1.45
N SER A 4 -6.95 -1.03 1.13
CA SER A 4 -6.54 -0.61 -0.22
C SER A 4 -5.06 -0.85 -0.52
N TRP A 5 -4.46 -1.90 0.06
CA TRP A 5 -3.06 -2.22 -0.18
C TRP A 5 -2.91 -2.95 -1.52
N PRO A 6 -2.09 -2.44 -2.46
CA PRO A 6 -1.86 -3.10 -3.74
C PRO A 6 -1.02 -4.36 -3.52
N ILE A 7 -1.53 -5.48 -4.02
CA ILE A 7 -0.87 -6.78 -4.04
C ILE A 7 -0.65 -7.14 -5.51
N GLY A 8 0.55 -7.62 -5.83
CA GLY A 8 0.95 -7.93 -7.20
C GLY A 8 1.68 -6.77 -7.88
N GLU A 9 2.07 -6.99 -9.13
CA GLU A 9 2.81 -6.03 -9.93
C GLU A 9 1.89 -5.34 -10.95
N PRO A 10 2.06 -4.04 -11.19
CA PRO A 10 1.28 -3.34 -12.20
C PRO A 10 1.60 -3.93 -13.58
N GLY A 11 0.67 -4.72 -14.12
CA GLY A 11 0.82 -5.41 -15.40
C GLY A 11 0.58 -6.92 -15.34
N THR A 12 0.41 -7.51 -14.15
CA THR A 12 -0.04 -8.90 -14.00
C THR A 12 -1.53 -8.97 -13.68
N ASP A 13 -2.18 -10.04 -14.13
CA ASP A 13 -3.61 -10.32 -13.82
C ASP A 13 -3.85 -10.55 -12.31
N ASP A 14 -2.78 -10.86 -11.58
CA ASP A 14 -2.79 -11.00 -10.11
C ASP A 14 -2.80 -9.65 -9.38
N PHE A 15 -2.81 -8.50 -10.08
CA PHE A 15 -2.89 -7.21 -9.42
C PHE A 15 -4.26 -6.98 -8.78
N HIS A 16 -4.30 -7.03 -7.45
CA HIS A 16 -5.52 -6.80 -6.70
C HIS A 16 -5.26 -6.03 -5.39
N PHE A 17 -6.33 -5.47 -4.83
CA PHE A 17 -6.26 -4.87 -3.50
C PHE A 17 -6.56 -5.92 -2.44
N CYS A 18 -5.83 -5.87 -1.32
CA CYS A 18 -5.96 -6.82 -0.22
C CYS A 18 -7.41 -7.12 0.21
N GLY A 19 -8.29 -6.12 0.21
CA GLY A 19 -9.72 -6.31 0.53
C GLY A 19 -10.01 -6.67 2.00
N GLY A 20 -8.98 -6.87 2.83
CA GLY A 20 -9.15 -7.16 4.26
C GLY A 20 -9.75 -6.00 5.06
N SER A 21 -10.05 -6.24 6.34
CA SER A 21 -10.62 -5.23 7.23
C SER A 21 -9.63 -4.09 7.51
N ALA A 22 -9.90 -2.90 6.95
CA ALA A 22 -9.14 -1.70 7.28
C ALA A 22 -9.43 -1.26 8.73
N ILE A 23 -8.37 -0.81 9.40
CA ILE A 23 -8.45 -0.32 10.77
C ILE A 23 -9.10 1.07 10.79
N ALA A 24 -9.96 1.32 11.78
CA ALA A 24 -10.54 2.65 11.99
C ALA A 24 -9.44 3.72 12.11
N GLY A 25 -9.52 4.76 11.27
CA GLY A 25 -8.52 5.85 11.20
C GLY A 25 -7.34 5.59 10.25
N LYS A 26 -7.29 4.44 9.57
CA LYS A 26 -6.25 4.09 8.59
C LYS A 26 -6.87 3.49 7.32
N PRO A 27 -6.23 3.64 6.15
CA PRO A 27 -6.72 3.06 4.89
C PRO A 27 -6.41 1.55 4.74
N TYR A 28 -5.65 0.96 5.66
CA TYR A 28 -5.13 -0.41 5.55
C TYR A 28 -5.47 -1.27 6.78
N CYS A 29 -5.37 -2.59 6.63
CA CYS A 29 -5.46 -3.56 7.74
C CYS A 29 -4.21 -3.53 8.62
N ALA A 30 -4.21 -4.23 9.76
CA ALA A 30 -3.09 -4.25 10.72
C ALA A 30 -1.76 -4.64 10.06
N GLU A 31 -1.77 -5.68 9.24
CA GLU A 31 -0.59 -6.20 8.55
C GLU A 31 -0.02 -5.22 7.54
N HIS A 32 -0.86 -4.68 6.66
CA HIS A 32 -0.44 -3.72 5.64
C HIS A 32 -0.08 -2.37 6.23
N CYS A 33 -0.72 -1.98 7.33
CA CYS A 33 -0.33 -0.79 8.06
C CYS A 33 1.10 -0.91 8.62
N ALA A 34 1.46 -2.07 9.18
CA ALA A 34 2.84 -2.31 9.61
C ALA A 34 3.82 -2.24 8.42
N LYS A 35 3.51 -2.89 7.28
CA LYS A 35 4.36 -2.80 6.06
C LYS A 35 4.53 -1.36 5.55
N ALA A 36 3.45 -0.58 5.54
CA ALA A 36 3.46 0.83 5.12
C ALA A 36 4.41 1.67 5.99
N TYR A 37 4.26 1.54 7.31
CA TYR A 37 5.02 2.33 8.29
C TYR A 37 6.49 1.92 8.36
N VAL A 38 6.79 0.63 8.18
CA VAL A 38 8.18 0.14 8.15
C VAL A 38 8.94 0.69 6.93
N LYS A 39 8.28 0.84 5.76
CA LYS A 39 8.89 1.47 4.58
C LYS A 39 8.92 3.00 4.65
N ALA A 40 7.94 3.64 5.28
CA ALA A 40 7.87 5.11 5.37
C ALA A 40 8.99 5.75 6.19
N SER A 41 9.72 4.98 7.02
CA SER A 41 10.84 5.52 7.80
C SER A 41 12.08 5.86 6.97
N LYS A 42 12.18 5.49 5.68
CA LYS A 42 13.40 5.69 4.88
C LYS A 42 13.34 6.79 3.81
N GLU A 43 12.16 7.25 3.41
CA GLU A 43 12.03 8.08 2.20
C GLU A 43 11.49 9.48 2.52
N ARG A 44 12.20 10.25 3.36
CA ARG A 44 12.16 11.72 3.25
C ARG A 44 13.06 12.13 2.08
N SER A 45 12.68 11.80 0.84
CA SER A 45 13.16 12.36 -0.44
C SER A 45 12.64 11.49 -1.59
N ALA A 46 12.42 12.07 -2.77
CA ALA A 46 11.96 11.45 -4.02
C ALA A 46 10.44 11.18 -4.10
N ASP A 47 9.57 12.19 -4.05
CA ASP A 47 9.13 12.93 -5.25
C ASP A 47 9.76 12.46 -6.57
N LYS A 48 8.91 12.17 -7.56
CA LYS A 48 9.20 11.88 -8.97
C LYS A 48 9.52 10.43 -9.32
N GLN A 49 8.49 9.74 -9.84
CA GLN A 49 8.56 8.90 -11.03
C GLN A 49 7.14 8.50 -11.47
N SER A 50 6.47 9.43 -12.13
CA SER A 50 5.39 9.16 -13.08
C SER A 50 5.88 9.67 -14.44
N ALA A 51 5.61 8.87 -15.47
CA ALA A 51 5.77 9.17 -16.90
C ALA A 51 7.20 9.22 -17.47
N ALA A 52 7.54 8.17 -18.22
CA ALA A 52 8.01 8.29 -19.60
C ALA A 52 7.74 6.96 -20.33
#